data_AF-A6GBH9-F1
#
_entry.id   AF-A6GBH9-F1
#
_cell.length_a   1.000
_cell.length_b   1.000
_cell.length_c   1.000
_cell.angle_alpha   90.00
_cell.angle_beta   90.00
_cell.angle_gamma   90.00
#
_symmetry.space_group_name_H-M   'P 1'
#
loop_
_entity.id
_entity.type
_entity.pdbx_description
1 polymer ?
#
loop_
_entity_poly.entity_id
_entity_poly.type
_entity_poly.pdbx_seq_one_letter_code
_entity_poly.pdbx_strand_id
1 'polypeptide(L)'
;MSDADDDPLADFNAAARRRKRLALAGLAALGAALLGLRTWWVATALPGLEDEAVDAATQAMDGLHTVPDDQRAALAALAFAELEEERLPLPMLEAFRAVAAVAPSQVSLVALEPFAHDADSLAAWSVVCDAGPEAITTYVANGDIDQLFADCSLGRWSLIDGHAARRVSGGRLVLAHAAWGWLVDHHSETELERRILRVFVQG
;
A
#
# COMPACT_ATOMS: atom_id res chain seq x y z
N MET A 1 58.42 -4.21 48.93
CA MET A 1 56.94 -4.17 48.85
C MET A 1 56.59 -2.72 48.62
N SER A 2 56.44 -2.30 47.36
CA SER A 2 55.87 -0.98 47.08
C SER A 2 54.37 -1.19 46.98
N ASP A 3 53.63 -0.56 47.88
CA ASP A 3 52.20 -0.36 47.71
C ASP A 3 52.00 0.30 46.35
N ALA A 4 51.36 -0.44 45.44
CA ALA A 4 50.81 0.15 44.24
C ALA A 4 49.71 1.10 44.74
N ASP A 5 49.97 2.40 44.64
CA ASP A 5 48.95 3.43 44.70
C ASP A 5 47.88 3.10 43.66
N ASP A 6 46.85 2.36 44.08
CA ASP A 6 45.59 2.26 43.37
C ASP A 6 44.97 3.66 43.42
N ASP A 7 45.31 4.52 42.46
CA ASP A 7 44.73 5.86 42.31
C ASP A 7 43.25 5.72 41.89
N PRO A 8 42.29 5.86 42.82
CA PRO A 8 40.88 5.62 42.55
C PRO A 8 40.29 6.65 41.58
N LEU A 9 40.96 7.81 41.43
CA LEU A 9 40.59 8.83 40.43
C LEU A 9 40.99 8.40 39.02
N ALA A 10 42.11 7.68 38.85
CA ALA A 10 42.55 7.19 37.54
C ALA A 10 41.55 6.17 36.97
N ASP A 11 41.08 5.24 37.80
CA ASP A 11 40.08 4.22 37.43
C ASP A 11 38.70 4.83 37.16
N PHE A 12 38.27 5.79 37.97
CA PHE A 12 37.02 6.52 37.73
C PHE A 12 37.06 7.28 36.39
N ASN A 13 38.18 7.94 36.09
CA ASN A 13 38.38 8.67 34.84
C ASN A 13 38.50 7.73 33.62
N ALA A 14 39.08 6.55 33.78
CA ALA A 14 39.11 5.52 32.74
C ALA A 14 37.70 4.97 32.46
N ALA A 15 36.93 4.66 33.50
CA ALA A 15 35.54 4.22 33.39
C ALA A 15 34.63 5.30 32.78
N ALA A 16 34.83 6.58 33.13
CA ALA A 16 34.11 7.70 32.54
C ALA A 16 34.44 7.88 31.04
N ARG A 17 35.72 7.75 30.63
CA ARG A 17 36.13 7.79 29.22
C ARG A 17 35.54 6.63 28.42
N ARG A 18 35.52 5.41 28.99
CA ARG A 18 34.90 4.23 28.36
C ARG A 18 33.41 4.42 28.17
N ARG A 19 32.69 4.92 29.17
CA ARG A 19 31.26 5.26 29.07
C ARG A 19 30.97 6.31 28.00
N LYS A 20 31.77 7.39 27.94
CA LYS A 20 31.65 8.40 26.87
C LYS A 20 31.88 7.83 25.48
N ARG A 21 32.90 6.97 25.29
CA ARG A 21 33.16 6.30 24.01
C ARG A 21 32.03 5.37 23.59
N LEU A 22 31.48 4.59 24.54
CA LEU A 22 30.32 3.72 24.27
C LEU A 22 29.07 4.54 23.92
N ALA A 23 28.81 5.65 24.63
CA ALA A 23 27.70 6.54 24.32
C ALA A 23 27.85 7.18 22.94
N LEU A 24 29.05 7.67 22.59
CA LEU A 24 29.33 8.23 21.26
C LEU A 24 29.22 7.18 20.16
N ALA A 25 29.72 5.96 20.38
CA ALA A 25 29.58 4.85 19.44
C ALA A 25 28.12 4.46 19.26
N GLY A 26 27.33 4.43 20.33
CA GLY A 26 25.89 4.19 20.28
C GLY A 26 25.15 5.27 19.48
N LEU A 27 25.46 6.55 19.70
CA LEU A 27 24.89 7.66 18.94
C LEU A 27 25.28 7.62 17.47
N ALA A 28 26.54 7.27 17.15
CA ALA A 28 27.00 7.13 15.78
C ALA A 28 26.31 5.96 15.06
N ALA A 29 26.14 4.82 15.73
CA ALA A 29 25.41 3.67 15.20
C ALA A 29 23.94 4.01 14.94
N LEU A 30 23.29 4.72 15.87
CA LEU A 30 21.92 5.21 15.70
C LEU A 30 21.82 6.18 14.52
N GLY A 31 22.75 7.14 14.43
CA GLY A 31 22.79 8.09 13.32
C GLY A 31 22.96 7.40 11.97
N ALA A 32 23.85 6.40 11.87
CA ALA A 32 24.03 5.61 10.66
C ALA A 32 22.78 4.79 10.31
N ALA A 33 22.11 4.19 11.29
CA ALA A 33 20.86 3.45 11.08
C ALA A 33 19.73 4.36 10.58
N LEU A 34 19.57 5.55 11.18
CA LEU A 34 18.57 6.54 10.76
C LEU A 34 18.85 7.09 9.36
N LEU A 35 20.12 7.34 9.02
CA LEU A 35 20.52 7.75 7.67
C LEU A 35 20.24 6.65 6.65
N GLY A 36 20.60 5.40 6.96
CA GLY A 36 20.32 4.25 6.11
C GLY A 36 18.82 4.07 5.85
N LEU A 37 18.01 4.18 6.90
CA LEU A 37 16.55 4.11 6.80
C LEU A 37 16.00 5.24 5.91
N ARG A 38 16.46 6.48 6.10
CA ARG A 38 16.05 7.62 5.27
C ARG A 38 16.43 7.43 3.80
N THR A 39 17.65 6.97 3.51
CA THR A 39 18.10 6.77 2.13
C THR A 39 17.33 5.65 1.45
N TRP A 40 17.01 4.58 2.18
CA TRP A 40 16.16 3.51 1.67
C TRP A 40 14.75 4.03 1.36
N TRP A 41 14.16 4.79 2.28
CA TRP A 41 12.83 5.37 2.12
C TRP A 41 12.72 6.29 0.89
N VAL A 42 13.72 7.14 0.67
CA VAL A 42 13.77 8.02 -0.51
C VAL A 42 14.00 7.24 -1.81
N ALA A 43 14.68 6.10 -1.75
CA ALA A 43 14.96 5.28 -2.93
C ALA A 43 13.77 4.42 -3.37
N THR A 44 12.86 4.08 -2.45
CA THR A 44 11.68 3.24 -2.74
C THR A 44 10.37 4.02 -2.77
N ALA A 45 10.37 5.32 -2.43
CA ALA A 45 9.16 6.15 -2.51
C ALA A 45 8.76 6.42 -3.95
N LEU A 46 7.45 6.42 -4.21
CA LEU A 46 6.88 6.87 -5.48
C LEU A 46 6.99 8.40 -5.59
N PRO A 47 6.88 8.97 -6.80
CA PRO A 47 6.69 10.40 -6.94
C PRO A 47 5.49 10.87 -6.13
N GLY A 48 5.57 12.08 -5.58
CA GLY A 48 4.45 12.70 -4.88
C GLY A 48 3.29 12.98 -5.83
N LEU A 49 2.09 13.11 -5.27
CA LEU A 49 0.91 13.48 -6.04
C LEU A 49 1.00 14.90 -6.61
N GLU A 50 0.50 15.08 -7.83
CA GLU A 50 0.33 16.40 -8.42
C GLU A 50 -0.87 17.14 -7.78
N ASP A 51 -0.68 18.40 -7.41
CA ASP A 51 -1.72 19.20 -6.74
C ASP A 51 -3.02 19.27 -7.57
N GLU A 52 -2.91 19.37 -8.91
CA GLU A 52 -4.07 19.41 -9.81
C GLU A 52 -4.86 18.10 -9.79
N ALA A 53 -4.17 16.95 -9.77
CA ALA A 53 -4.81 15.64 -9.67
C ALA A 53 -5.46 15.43 -8.29
N VAL A 54 -4.83 15.90 -7.21
CA VAL A 54 -5.39 15.87 -5.85
C VAL A 54 -6.67 16.70 -5.77
N ASP A 55 -6.66 17.92 -6.32
CA ASP A 55 -7.83 18.80 -6.33
C ASP A 55 -8.98 18.19 -7.14
N ALA A 56 -8.68 17.64 -8.32
CA ALA A 56 -9.67 16.97 -9.17
C ALA A 56 -10.29 15.75 -8.47
N ALA A 57 -9.47 14.88 -7.89
CA ALA A 57 -9.93 13.70 -7.17
C ALA A 57 -10.74 14.07 -5.92
N THR A 58 -10.30 15.08 -5.16
CA THR A 58 -11.04 15.60 -4.00
C THR A 58 -12.41 16.11 -4.41
N GLN A 59 -12.48 16.92 -5.47
CA GLN A 59 -13.74 17.46 -5.99
C GLN A 59 -14.69 16.34 -6.44
N ALA A 60 -14.18 15.33 -7.14
CA ALA A 60 -14.97 14.16 -7.54
C ALA A 60 -15.55 13.43 -6.30
N MET A 61 -14.74 13.24 -5.27
CA MET A 61 -15.15 12.53 -4.05
C MET A 61 -16.12 13.31 -3.16
N ASP A 62 -16.05 14.64 -3.16
CA ASP A 62 -17.00 15.48 -2.43
C ASP A 62 -18.33 15.61 -3.19
N GLY A 63 -18.29 15.57 -4.52
CA GLY A 63 -19.47 15.53 -5.39
C GLY A 63 -20.21 14.19 -5.44
N LEU A 64 -19.66 13.13 -4.83
CA LEU A 64 -20.14 11.74 -4.97
C LEU A 64 -21.63 11.55 -4.64
N HIS A 65 -22.16 12.31 -3.68
CA HIS A 65 -23.56 12.26 -3.28
C HIS A 65 -24.55 12.72 -4.37
N THR A 66 -24.05 13.42 -5.40
CA THR A 66 -24.84 13.85 -6.55
C THR A 66 -24.85 12.80 -7.68
N VAL A 67 -24.00 11.78 -7.58
CA VAL A 67 -23.83 10.71 -8.56
C VAL A 67 -24.73 9.52 -8.20
N PRO A 68 -25.44 8.91 -9.17
CA PRO A 68 -26.19 7.68 -8.96
C PRO A 68 -25.32 6.57 -8.36
N ASP A 69 -25.88 5.80 -7.42
CA ASP A 69 -25.13 4.78 -6.66
C ASP A 69 -24.39 3.79 -7.57
N ASP A 70 -25.00 3.41 -8.69
CA ASP A 70 -24.46 2.48 -9.70
C ASP A 70 -23.32 3.05 -10.54
N GLN A 71 -23.10 4.37 -10.52
CA GLN A 71 -22.02 5.05 -11.24
C GLN A 71 -20.85 5.46 -10.34
N ARG A 72 -21.02 5.38 -9.02
CA ARG A 72 -20.00 5.82 -8.05
C ARG A 72 -18.69 5.04 -8.16
N ALA A 73 -18.76 3.73 -8.33
CA ALA A 73 -17.55 2.92 -8.50
C ALA A 73 -16.81 3.26 -9.80
N ALA A 74 -17.52 3.56 -10.89
CA ALA A 74 -16.90 3.98 -12.14
C ALA A 74 -16.21 5.34 -12.00
N LEU A 75 -16.86 6.32 -11.36
CA LEU A 75 -16.25 7.61 -11.06
C LEU A 75 -15.01 7.47 -10.16
N ALA A 76 -15.09 6.65 -9.11
CA ALA A 76 -13.97 6.40 -8.23
C ALA A 76 -12.80 5.72 -8.95
N ALA A 77 -13.07 4.80 -9.88
CA ALA A 77 -12.04 4.17 -10.70
C ALA A 77 -11.29 5.19 -11.57
N LEU A 78 -12.02 6.11 -12.23
CA LEU A 78 -11.41 7.17 -13.04
C LEU A 78 -10.62 8.16 -12.19
N ALA A 79 -11.21 8.64 -11.08
CA ALA A 79 -10.53 9.55 -10.17
C ALA A 79 -9.24 8.93 -9.62
N PHE A 80 -9.24 7.63 -9.31
CA PHE A 80 -8.04 6.94 -8.86
C PHE A 80 -7.00 6.79 -9.97
N ALA A 81 -7.41 6.45 -11.19
CA ALA A 81 -6.49 6.30 -12.32
C ALA A 81 -5.86 7.63 -12.76
N GLU A 82 -6.57 8.75 -12.63
CA GLU A 82 -6.02 10.09 -12.83
C GLU A 82 -5.07 10.47 -11.70
N LEU A 83 -5.43 10.18 -10.45
CA LEU A 83 -4.60 10.48 -9.29
C LEU A 83 -3.26 9.74 -9.32
N GLU A 84 -3.25 8.51 -9.82
CA GLU A 84 -2.12 7.59 -9.74
C GLU A 84 -1.35 7.38 -11.06
N GLU A 85 -1.57 8.25 -12.06
CA GLU A 85 -1.08 8.07 -13.44
C GLU A 85 0.44 7.78 -13.54
N GLU A 86 1.24 8.36 -12.66
CA GLU A 86 2.70 8.17 -12.64
C GLU A 86 3.21 7.19 -11.58
N ARG A 87 2.30 6.64 -10.77
CA ARG A 87 2.63 5.95 -9.51
C ARG A 87 2.30 4.47 -9.52
N LEU A 88 1.25 4.06 -10.22
CA LEU A 88 0.84 2.67 -10.32
C LEU A 88 1.43 1.99 -11.56
N PRO A 89 1.58 0.64 -11.53
CA PRO A 89 1.87 -0.12 -12.74
C PRO A 89 0.83 0.17 -13.82
N LEU A 90 1.30 0.47 -15.04
CA LEU A 90 0.44 0.86 -16.17
C LEU A 90 -0.73 -0.11 -16.40
N PRO A 91 -0.55 -1.46 -16.34
CA PRO A 91 -1.67 -2.38 -16.51
C PRO A 91 -2.77 -2.20 -15.45
N MET A 92 -2.42 -1.89 -14.19
CA MET A 92 -3.40 -1.60 -13.15
C MET A 92 -4.14 -0.29 -13.41
N LEU A 93 -3.44 0.75 -13.87
CA LEU A 93 -4.06 2.02 -14.26
C LEU A 93 -5.06 1.82 -15.40
N GLU A 94 -4.66 1.08 -16.43
CA GLU A 94 -5.53 0.73 -17.55
C GLU A 94 -6.74 -0.08 -17.09
N ALA A 95 -6.57 -1.00 -16.13
CA ALA A 95 -7.69 -1.76 -15.56
C ALA A 95 -8.68 -0.85 -14.82
N PHE A 96 -8.23 0.13 -14.03
CA PHE A 96 -9.14 1.10 -13.40
C PHE A 96 -9.92 1.90 -14.45
N ARG A 97 -9.24 2.38 -15.51
CA ARG A 97 -9.89 3.09 -16.63
C ARG A 97 -10.90 2.18 -17.35
N ALA A 98 -10.55 0.92 -17.58
CA ALA A 98 -11.40 -0.06 -18.24
C ALA A 98 -12.64 -0.42 -17.41
N VAL A 99 -12.52 -0.57 -16.08
CA VAL A 99 -13.66 -0.86 -15.19
C VAL A 99 -14.74 0.21 -15.31
N ALA A 100 -14.38 1.48 -15.51
CA ALA A 100 -15.34 2.57 -15.68
C ALA A 100 -16.08 2.53 -17.04
N ALA A 101 -15.55 1.82 -18.03
CA ALA A 101 -16.05 1.80 -19.41
C ALA A 101 -16.83 0.53 -19.78
N VAL A 102 -16.85 -0.48 -18.90
CA VAL A 102 -17.47 -1.79 -19.19
C VAL A 102 -18.75 -2.04 -18.39
N ALA A 103 -19.54 -3.01 -18.84
CA ALA A 103 -20.72 -3.46 -18.10
C ALA A 103 -20.33 -4.17 -16.77
N PRO A 104 -21.19 -4.14 -15.74
CA PRO A 104 -20.90 -4.78 -14.45
C PRO A 104 -20.48 -6.26 -14.53
N SER A 105 -21.02 -7.01 -15.50
CA SER A 105 -20.67 -8.42 -15.73
C SER A 105 -19.25 -8.64 -16.25
N GLN A 106 -18.60 -7.61 -16.79
CA GLN A 106 -17.25 -7.66 -17.36
C GLN A 106 -16.19 -7.08 -16.41
N VAL A 107 -16.60 -6.39 -15.35
CA VAL A 107 -15.71 -5.73 -14.39
C VAL A 107 -14.67 -6.70 -13.82
N SER A 108 -15.08 -7.89 -13.39
CA SER A 108 -14.13 -8.86 -12.83
C SER A 108 -13.06 -9.30 -13.83
N LEU A 109 -13.40 -9.38 -15.12
CA LEU A 109 -12.46 -9.78 -16.17
C LEU A 109 -11.39 -8.71 -16.37
N VAL A 110 -11.81 -7.45 -16.61
CA VAL A 110 -10.88 -6.35 -16.87
C VAL A 110 -10.07 -5.98 -15.63
N ALA A 111 -10.65 -6.09 -14.44
CA ALA A 111 -9.94 -5.80 -13.19
C ALA A 111 -8.87 -6.85 -12.85
N LEU A 112 -9.00 -8.08 -13.36
CA LEU A 112 -8.04 -9.16 -13.12
C LEU A 112 -6.99 -9.33 -14.22
N GLU A 113 -7.21 -8.73 -15.39
CA GLU A 113 -6.28 -8.81 -16.53
C GLU A 113 -4.82 -8.47 -16.18
N PRO A 114 -4.52 -7.42 -15.38
CA PRO A 114 -3.13 -7.07 -15.05
C PRO A 114 -2.36 -8.23 -14.42
N PHE A 115 -3.02 -8.98 -13.54
CA PHE A 115 -2.41 -10.06 -12.76
C PHE A 115 -2.16 -11.33 -13.58
N ALA A 116 -2.65 -11.41 -14.82
CA ALA A 116 -2.35 -12.52 -15.70
C ALA A 116 -1.00 -12.37 -16.42
N HIS A 117 -0.53 -11.14 -16.60
CA HIS A 117 0.54 -10.84 -17.57
C HIS A 117 1.61 -9.86 -17.07
N ASP A 118 1.35 -9.14 -15.98
CA ASP A 118 2.27 -8.12 -15.47
C ASP A 118 2.89 -8.49 -14.13
N ALA A 119 4.22 -8.47 -14.07
CA ALA A 119 4.99 -8.87 -12.90
C ALA A 119 4.83 -7.88 -11.74
N ASP A 120 4.74 -6.58 -12.02
CA ASP A 120 4.61 -5.55 -10.99
C ASP A 120 3.21 -5.58 -10.37
N SER A 121 2.17 -5.82 -11.17
CA SER A 121 0.82 -6.09 -10.69
C SER A 121 0.77 -7.31 -9.77
N LEU A 122 1.45 -8.40 -10.13
CA LEU A 122 1.56 -9.58 -9.27
C LEU A 122 2.37 -9.32 -8.00
N ALA A 123 3.43 -8.51 -8.07
CA ALA A 123 4.20 -8.08 -6.90
C ALA A 123 3.32 -7.26 -5.95
N ALA A 124 2.56 -6.30 -6.47
CA ALA A 124 1.59 -5.50 -5.72
C ALA A 124 0.56 -6.39 -5.00
N TRP A 125 0.03 -7.40 -5.67
CA TRP A 125 -0.87 -8.38 -5.04
C TRP A 125 -0.20 -9.21 -3.96
N SER A 126 1.07 -9.56 -4.14
CA SER A 126 1.81 -10.39 -3.18
C SER A 126 2.12 -9.66 -1.87
N VAL A 127 2.10 -8.32 -1.86
CA VAL A 127 2.12 -7.51 -0.62
C VAL A 127 0.82 -7.71 0.19
N VAL A 128 -0.28 -7.94 -0.51
CA VAL A 128 -1.64 -8.02 0.04
C VAL A 128 -2.00 -9.45 0.42
N CYS A 129 -1.51 -10.45 -0.30
CA CYS A 129 -1.90 -11.83 -0.09
C CYS A 129 -0.68 -12.73 0.02
N ASP A 130 -0.48 -13.35 1.18
CA ASP A 130 0.62 -14.30 1.41
C ASP A 130 0.48 -15.56 0.54
N ALA A 131 -0.76 -15.95 0.19
CA ALA A 131 -1.03 -17.01 -0.78
C ALA A 131 -0.72 -16.59 -2.24
N GLY A 132 -0.40 -15.31 -2.45
CA GLY A 132 0.10 -14.80 -3.72
C GLY A 132 -0.87 -15.01 -4.89
N PRO A 133 -0.36 -15.21 -6.11
CA PRO A 133 -1.17 -15.35 -7.32
C PRO A 133 -2.13 -16.56 -7.28
N GLU A 134 -1.83 -17.58 -6.48
CA GLU A 134 -2.65 -18.79 -6.36
C GLU A 134 -4.06 -18.49 -5.83
N ALA A 135 -4.20 -17.49 -4.94
CA ALA A 135 -5.49 -17.02 -4.46
C ALA A 135 -6.37 -16.46 -5.57
N ILE A 136 -5.79 -15.72 -6.53
CA ILE A 136 -6.50 -15.21 -7.71
C ILE A 136 -6.96 -16.38 -8.58
N THR A 137 -6.08 -17.35 -8.84
CA THR A 137 -6.44 -18.52 -9.67
C THR A 137 -7.54 -19.37 -9.04
N THR A 138 -7.51 -19.55 -7.72
CA THR A 138 -8.54 -20.28 -6.97
C THR A 138 -9.88 -19.56 -7.06
N TYR A 139 -9.88 -18.25 -6.83
CA TYR A 139 -11.08 -17.42 -6.99
C TYR A 139 -11.63 -17.46 -8.42
N VAL A 140 -10.78 -17.37 -9.45
CA VAL A 140 -11.24 -17.46 -10.85
C VAL A 140 -11.87 -18.83 -11.14
N ALA A 141 -11.36 -19.90 -10.51
CA ALA A 141 -11.87 -21.25 -10.71
C ALA A 141 -13.21 -21.52 -10.02
N ASN A 142 -13.44 -20.97 -8.81
CA ASN A 142 -14.60 -21.32 -7.97
C ASN A 142 -15.57 -20.16 -7.70
N GLY A 143 -15.17 -18.91 -7.94
CA GLY A 143 -15.94 -17.70 -7.66
C GLY A 143 -16.10 -17.37 -6.16
N ASP A 144 -15.36 -18.02 -5.28
CA ASP A 144 -15.53 -17.91 -3.83
C ASP A 144 -14.81 -16.67 -3.25
N ILE A 145 -15.58 -15.59 -3.10
CA ILE A 145 -15.09 -14.34 -2.51
C ILE A 145 -14.80 -14.50 -1.02
N ASP A 146 -15.56 -15.32 -0.29
CA ASP A 146 -15.36 -15.51 1.14
C ASP A 146 -14.00 -16.19 1.39
N GLN A 147 -13.69 -17.19 0.58
CA GLN A 147 -12.37 -17.82 0.59
C GLN A 147 -11.26 -16.82 0.25
N LEU A 148 -11.38 -16.08 -0.86
CA LEU A 148 -10.38 -15.07 -1.26
C LEU A 148 -10.13 -14.05 -0.14
N PHE A 149 -11.20 -13.55 0.48
CA PHE A 149 -11.12 -12.55 1.54
C PHE A 149 -10.43 -13.09 2.80
N ALA A 150 -10.71 -14.35 3.16
CA ALA A 150 -10.14 -15.03 4.31
C ALA A 150 -8.67 -15.41 4.08
N ASP A 151 -8.36 -16.09 2.98
CA ASP A 151 -7.02 -16.58 2.65
C ASP A 151 -6.03 -15.42 2.54
N CYS A 152 -6.46 -14.29 2.00
CA CYS A 152 -5.63 -13.09 1.88
C CYS A 152 -5.78 -12.10 3.04
N SER A 153 -6.57 -12.41 4.08
CA SER A 153 -6.83 -11.52 5.24
C SER A 153 -7.13 -10.07 4.82
N LEU A 154 -7.99 -9.87 3.81
CA LEU A 154 -8.18 -8.57 3.15
C LEU A 154 -8.74 -7.50 4.10
N GLY A 155 -9.50 -7.91 5.12
CA GLY A 155 -10.06 -7.01 6.13
C GLY A 155 -9.01 -6.19 6.90
N ARG A 156 -7.75 -6.63 6.95
CA ARG A 156 -6.68 -5.89 7.65
C ARG A 156 -6.42 -4.51 7.05
N TRP A 157 -6.73 -4.32 5.77
CA TRP A 157 -6.50 -3.06 5.04
C TRP A 157 -7.62 -2.05 5.22
N SER A 158 -8.76 -2.46 5.82
CA SER A 158 -9.90 -1.58 6.10
C SER A 158 -10.47 -0.85 4.88
N LEU A 159 -10.35 -1.43 3.67
CA LEU A 159 -11.02 -0.93 2.45
C LEU A 159 -12.48 -1.39 2.39
N ILE A 160 -12.78 -2.58 2.90
CA ILE A 160 -14.13 -3.13 2.95
C ILE A 160 -14.21 -4.20 4.05
N ASP A 161 -15.37 -4.34 4.69
CA ASP A 161 -15.60 -5.42 5.64
C ASP A 161 -16.02 -6.73 4.94
N GLY A 162 -15.83 -7.86 5.62
CA GLY A 162 -16.11 -9.18 5.04
C GLY A 162 -17.58 -9.41 4.67
N HIS A 163 -18.54 -8.79 5.37
CA HIS A 163 -19.95 -8.91 5.04
C HIS A 163 -20.33 -8.13 3.78
N ALA A 164 -19.71 -6.97 3.56
CA ALA A 164 -19.85 -6.18 2.35
C ALA A 164 -19.13 -6.84 1.16
N ALA A 165 -17.96 -7.45 1.40
CA ALA A 165 -17.15 -8.10 0.35
C ALA A 165 -17.93 -9.16 -0.45
N ARG A 166 -18.84 -9.91 0.19
CA ARG A 166 -19.67 -10.94 -0.47
C ARG A 166 -20.55 -10.43 -1.61
N ARG A 167 -20.82 -9.13 -1.66
CA ARG A 167 -21.74 -8.52 -2.63
C ARG A 167 -21.03 -7.77 -3.75
N VAL A 168 -19.71 -7.71 -3.74
CA VAL A 168 -18.93 -6.93 -4.71
C VAL A 168 -18.23 -7.85 -5.70
N SER A 169 -17.70 -7.27 -6.79
CA SER A 169 -16.87 -8.02 -7.73
C SER A 169 -15.55 -8.43 -7.06
N GLY A 170 -15.19 -9.71 -7.14
CA GLY A 170 -13.87 -10.16 -6.69
C GLY A 170 -12.72 -9.56 -7.49
N GLY A 171 -12.93 -9.18 -8.75
CA GLY A 171 -11.93 -8.42 -9.51
C GLY A 171 -11.70 -7.01 -8.94
N ARG A 172 -12.77 -6.31 -8.52
CA ARG A 172 -12.62 -5.03 -7.79
C ARG A 172 -11.87 -5.22 -6.48
N LEU A 173 -12.15 -6.30 -5.75
CA LEU A 173 -11.42 -6.61 -4.51
C LEU A 173 -9.92 -6.77 -4.77
N VAL A 174 -9.54 -7.59 -5.75
CA VAL A 174 -8.13 -7.84 -6.09
C VAL A 174 -7.46 -6.54 -6.54
N LEU A 175 -8.03 -5.84 -7.52
CA LEU A 175 -7.43 -4.62 -8.07
C LEU A 175 -7.27 -3.51 -7.02
N ALA A 176 -8.30 -3.26 -6.21
CA ALA A 176 -8.26 -2.21 -5.19
C ALA A 176 -7.21 -2.51 -4.11
N HIS A 177 -7.16 -3.75 -3.63
CA HIS A 177 -6.20 -4.10 -2.58
C HIS A 177 -4.79 -4.15 -3.14
N ALA A 178 -4.57 -4.69 -4.34
CA ALA A 178 -3.25 -4.66 -4.98
C ALA A 178 -2.74 -3.23 -5.14
N ALA A 179 -3.59 -2.30 -5.61
CA ALA A 179 -3.22 -0.89 -5.70
C ALA A 179 -2.84 -0.32 -4.34
N TRP A 180 -3.64 -0.57 -3.32
CA TRP A 180 -3.32 -0.15 -1.96
C TRP A 180 -2.01 -0.78 -1.44
N GLY A 181 -1.79 -2.07 -1.71
CA GLY A 181 -0.56 -2.78 -1.35
C GLY A 181 0.67 -2.17 -2.00
N TRP A 182 0.59 -1.83 -3.28
CA TRP A 182 1.66 -1.13 -4.00
C TRP A 182 2.01 0.20 -3.35
N LEU A 183 1.01 1.02 -3.04
CA LEU A 183 1.22 2.33 -2.41
C LEU A 183 1.85 2.20 -1.02
N VAL A 184 1.43 1.19 -0.24
CA VAL A 184 1.99 0.91 1.10
C VAL A 184 3.43 0.39 1.01
N ASP A 185 3.73 -0.50 0.08
CA ASP A 185 5.09 -1.04 -0.12
C ASP A 185 6.09 0.06 -0.50
N HIS A 186 5.60 1.09 -1.18
CA HIS A 186 6.35 2.29 -1.54
C HIS A 186 6.13 3.47 -0.57
N HIS A 187 5.47 3.26 0.57
CA HIS A 187 5.26 4.28 1.61
C HIS A 187 4.68 5.61 1.13
N SER A 188 3.81 5.54 0.14
CA SER A 188 3.27 6.71 -0.53
C SER A 188 1.76 6.82 -0.35
N GLU A 189 1.15 5.97 0.47
CA GLU A 189 -0.28 5.95 0.68
C GLU A 189 -0.83 7.21 1.39
N THR A 190 -2.01 7.64 0.97
CA THR A 190 -2.74 8.79 1.52
C THR A 190 -4.19 8.42 1.87
N GLU A 191 -4.82 9.21 2.73
CA GLU A 191 -6.23 8.99 3.08
C GLU A 191 -7.20 9.29 1.93
N LEU A 192 -6.81 10.12 0.97
CA LEU A 192 -7.61 10.40 -0.23
C LEU A 192 -7.71 9.13 -1.09
N GLU A 193 -6.58 8.51 -1.42
CA GLU A 193 -6.51 7.23 -2.14
C GLU A 193 -7.34 6.16 -1.42
N ARG A 194 -7.19 6.03 -0.09
CA ARG A 194 -7.98 5.08 0.71
C ARG A 194 -9.48 5.34 0.57
N ARG A 195 -9.91 6.61 0.63
CA ARG A 195 -11.32 7.00 0.49
C ARG A 195 -11.84 6.66 -0.92
N ILE A 196 -11.06 6.92 -1.96
CA ILE A 196 -11.42 6.61 -3.35
C ILE A 196 -11.56 5.09 -3.52
N LEU A 197 -10.57 4.30 -3.09
CA LEU A 197 -10.59 2.85 -3.19
C LEU A 197 -11.75 2.20 -2.42
N ARG A 198 -12.13 2.76 -1.26
CA ARG A 198 -13.32 2.34 -0.50
C ARG A 198 -14.60 2.51 -1.33
N VAL A 199 -14.74 3.61 -2.05
CA VAL A 199 -15.91 3.85 -2.91
C VAL A 199 -15.88 2.93 -4.12
N PHE A 200 -14.71 2.78 -4.76
CA PHE A 200 -14.52 1.88 -5.88
C PHE A 200 -14.93 0.44 -5.56
N VAL A 201 -14.47 -0.09 -4.43
CA VAL A 201 -14.73 -1.49 -4.06
C VAL A 201 -16.17 -1.73 -3.62
N GLN A 202 -16.87 -0.72 -3.11
CA GLN A 202 -18.23 -0.84 -2.55
C GLN A 202 -19.37 -0.67 -3.56
N GLY A 203 -19.12 -0.04 -4.71
CA GLY A 203 -20.15 0.11 -5.76
C GLY A 203 -20.23 -1.07 -6.70
#